data_AF-A0A2F0AHU9-F1
#
_entry.id   AF-A0A2F0AHU9-F1
#
_cell.length_a   1.000
_cell.length_b   1.000
_cell.length_c   1.000
_cell.angle_alpha   90.00
_cell.angle_beta   90.00
_cell.angle_gamma   90.00
#
_symmetry.space_group_name_H-M   'P 1'
#
loop_
_entity.id
_entity.type
_entity.pdbx_description
1 polymer ?
#
loop_
_entity_poly.entity_id
_entity_poly.type
_entity_poly.pdbx_seq_one_letter_code
_entity_poly.pdbx_strand_id
1 'polypeptide(L)'
;MSDKKNSTALVPSRKPNSLPVPVKKGELKTPFSLVEKAIYLNNKKDVQAILPDVLGRVLARIWIDAEFRDAFKSNPQKTLEFHGIFLPEEMTLEFQKPNSDRPRIVVYEKREGIKFRLRVLHLQLVMIAGR
;
A
#
# COMPACT_ATOMS: atom_id res chain seq x y z
N MET A 1 -58.10 47.73 11.50
CA MET A 1 -56.67 48.10 11.69
C MET A 1 -56.09 47.20 12.75
N SER A 2 -55.20 46.26 12.39
CA SER A 2 -54.39 45.53 13.37
C SER A 2 -53.08 45.10 12.72
N ASP A 3 -51.99 45.61 13.29
CA ASP A 3 -50.65 45.62 12.76
C ASP A 3 -49.92 44.27 12.80
N LYS A 4 -49.03 44.16 11.81
CA LYS A 4 -48.08 43.11 11.45
C LYS A 4 -46.98 42.94 12.51
N LYS A 5 -46.63 41.70 12.89
CA LYS A 5 -45.29 41.36 13.42
C LYS A 5 -44.83 39.97 12.94
N ASN A 6 -44.14 39.97 11.80
CA ASN A 6 -43.30 38.84 11.38
C ASN A 6 -41.97 38.94 12.15
N SER A 7 -41.76 38.07 13.13
CA SER A 7 -40.50 37.97 13.86
C SER A 7 -39.48 37.17 13.05
N THR A 8 -38.67 37.86 12.26
CA THR A 8 -37.50 37.27 11.58
C THR A 8 -36.26 37.46 12.45
N ALA A 9 -36.16 36.70 13.54
CA ALA A 9 -34.95 36.65 14.34
C ALA A 9 -34.01 35.58 13.77
N LEU A 10 -32.88 36.00 13.19
CA LEU A 10 -31.81 35.10 12.76
C LEU A 10 -31.11 34.56 14.01
N VAL A 11 -31.34 33.29 14.34
CA VAL A 11 -30.65 32.60 15.44
C VAL A 11 -29.30 32.08 14.93
N PRO A 12 -28.16 32.34 15.60
CA PRO A 12 -26.88 31.78 15.19
C PRO A 12 -26.87 30.26 15.40
N SER A 13 -26.92 29.48 14.32
CA SER A 13 -26.69 28.04 14.40
C SER A 13 -25.19 27.81 14.63
N ARG A 14 -24.81 27.38 15.85
CA ARG A 14 -23.48 26.81 16.10
C ARG A 14 -23.29 25.66 15.11
N LYS A 15 -22.36 25.80 14.16
CA LYS A 15 -22.02 24.74 13.21
C LYS A 15 -21.40 23.56 13.99
N PRO A 16 -22.03 22.37 14.04
CA PRO A 16 -21.31 21.16 14.38
C PRO A 16 -20.82 20.52 13.08
N ASN A 17 -19.59 20.02 13.11
CA ASN A 17 -18.94 19.19 12.11
C ASN A 17 -18.41 19.92 10.87
N SER A 18 -17.08 20.06 10.85
CA SER A 18 -16.28 20.19 9.64
C SER A 18 -16.74 19.14 8.63
N LEU A 19 -17.41 19.58 7.57
CA LEU A 19 -17.69 18.74 6.42
C LEU A 19 -16.35 18.20 5.89
N PRO A 20 -16.28 16.94 5.44
CA PRO A 20 -15.06 16.40 4.86
C PRO A 20 -14.61 17.29 3.68
N VAL A 21 -13.33 17.65 3.67
CA VAL A 21 -12.72 18.49 2.64
C VAL A 21 -12.95 17.84 1.27
N PRO A 22 -13.52 18.56 0.28
CA PRO A 22 -13.72 18.00 -1.05
C PRO A 22 -12.35 17.73 -1.69
N VAL A 23 -12.01 16.45 -1.85
CA VAL A 23 -10.82 16.00 -2.56
C VAL A 23 -11.01 16.30 -4.05
N LYS A 24 -10.02 16.95 -4.68
CA LYS A 24 -10.07 17.29 -6.10
C LYS A 24 -10.16 16.01 -6.93
N LYS A 25 -11.08 15.97 -7.90
CA LYS A 25 -11.28 14.84 -8.82
C LYS A 25 -10.00 14.66 -9.66
N GLY A 26 -9.16 13.70 -9.26
CA GLY A 26 -7.79 13.49 -9.77
C GLY A 26 -6.80 13.09 -8.68
N GLU A 27 -7.08 13.47 -7.42
CA GLU A 27 -6.36 13.04 -6.22
C GLU A 27 -7.15 11.97 -5.46
N LEU A 28 -7.77 11.03 -6.18
CA LEU A 28 -8.20 9.79 -5.53
C LEU A 28 -6.93 9.03 -5.14
N LYS A 29 -6.30 9.45 -4.03
CA LYS A 29 -5.44 8.60 -3.21
C LYS A 29 -6.33 7.41 -2.90
N THR A 30 -6.25 6.35 -3.70
CA THR A 30 -6.97 5.13 -3.37
C THR A 30 -6.50 4.76 -1.97
N PRO A 31 -7.41 4.41 -1.03
CA PRO A 31 -7.04 4.11 0.36
C PRO A 31 -6.00 2.97 0.47
N PHE A 32 -5.77 2.26 -0.64
CA PHE A 32 -4.84 1.16 -0.78
C PHE A 32 -3.57 1.49 -1.59
N SER A 33 -3.28 2.77 -1.88
CA SER A 33 -2.04 3.13 -2.58
C SER A 33 -0.82 2.75 -1.75
N LEU A 34 0.08 1.95 -2.32
CA LEU A 34 1.27 1.48 -1.61
C LEU A 34 2.33 2.59 -1.44
N VAL A 35 2.39 3.52 -2.39
CA VAL A 35 3.35 4.63 -2.39
C VAL A 35 2.69 5.91 -2.88
N GLU A 36 3.18 7.06 -2.39
CA GLU A 36 2.72 8.39 -2.83
C GLU A 36 3.40 8.88 -4.13
N LYS A 37 4.59 8.34 -4.45
CA LYS A 37 5.37 8.63 -5.67
C LYS A 37 5.99 7.33 -6.19
N ALA A 38 6.19 7.22 -7.50
CA ALA A 38 6.88 6.07 -8.07
C ALA A 38 8.32 5.98 -7.50
N ILE A 39 8.70 4.79 -7.04
CA ILE A 39 10.03 4.49 -6.50
C ILE A 39 10.78 3.64 -7.52
N TYR A 40 11.91 4.16 -8.00
CA TYR A 40 12.83 3.44 -8.85
C TYR A 40 14.02 2.98 -8.02
N LEU A 41 14.20 1.66 -7.90
CA LEU A 41 15.28 1.07 -7.14
C LEU A 41 16.42 0.71 -8.10
N ASN A 42 17.48 1.52 -8.11
CA ASN A 42 18.61 1.33 -9.02
C ASN A 42 19.74 0.48 -8.41
N ASN A 43 19.83 0.43 -7.08
CA ASN A 43 20.95 -0.20 -6.39
C ASN A 43 20.48 -1.10 -5.25
N LYS A 44 21.28 -2.11 -4.91
CA LYS A 44 21.00 -3.07 -3.84
C LYS A 44 20.80 -2.42 -2.48
N LYS A 45 21.55 -1.36 -2.18
CA LYS A 45 21.41 -0.61 -0.92
C LYS A 45 20.04 0.05 -0.79
N ASP A 46 19.54 0.64 -1.88
CA ASP A 46 18.22 1.30 -1.90
C ASP A 46 17.11 0.27 -1.76
N VAL A 47 17.28 -0.88 -2.40
CA VAL A 47 16.37 -2.01 -2.24
C VAL A 47 16.32 -2.44 -0.77
N GLN A 48 17.47 -2.61 -0.11
CA GLN A 48 17.49 -3.02 1.29
C GLN A 48 16.91 -1.98 2.25
N ALA A 49 17.01 -0.69 1.93
CA ALA A 49 16.49 0.38 2.78
C ALA A 49 14.98 0.61 2.60
N ILE A 50 14.49 0.62 1.36
CA ILE A 50 13.13 1.06 1.01
C ILE A 50 12.18 -0.12 0.84
N LEU A 51 12.66 -1.21 0.23
CA LEU A 51 11.81 -2.35 -0.12
C LEU A 51 11.17 -3.01 1.11
N PRO A 52 11.81 -3.12 2.30
CA PRO A 52 11.13 -3.65 3.49
C PRO A 52 9.90 -2.86 3.91
N ASP A 53 9.94 -1.53 3.86
CA ASP A 53 8.80 -0.68 4.23
C ASP A 53 7.64 -0.85 3.23
N VAL A 54 7.97 -0.83 1.94
CA VAL A 54 7.00 -1.07 0.86
C VAL A 54 6.39 -2.47 0.95
N LEU A 55 7.21 -3.50 1.09
CA LEU A 55 6.75 -4.88 1.24
C LEU A 55 5.93 -5.07 2.52
N GLY A 56 6.19 -4.29 3.58
CA GLY A 56 5.34 -4.27 4.77
C GLY A 56 3.92 -3.84 4.44
N ARG A 57 3.76 -2.77 3.65
CA ARG A 57 2.45 -2.30 3.16
C ARG A 57 1.79 -3.31 2.21
N VAL A 58 2.57 -3.93 1.32
CA VAL A 58 2.10 -5.03 0.45
C VAL A 58 1.52 -6.16 1.32
N LEU A 59 2.26 -6.63 2.32
CA LEU A 59 1.85 -7.71 3.20
C LEU A 59 0.59 -7.37 3.99
N ALA A 60 0.50 -6.15 4.51
CA ALA A 60 -0.70 -5.67 5.19
C ALA A 60 -1.90 -5.61 4.23
N ARG A 61 -1.70 -5.18 2.99
CA ARG A 61 -2.76 -5.15 1.97
C ARG A 61 -3.23 -6.55 1.58
N ILE A 62 -2.31 -7.50 1.40
CA ILE A 62 -2.61 -8.91 1.10
C ILE A 62 -3.58 -9.53 2.12
N TRP A 63 -3.53 -9.08 3.37
CA TRP A 63 -4.42 -9.55 4.43
C TRP A 63 -5.84 -9.02 4.33
N ILE A 64 -6.02 -7.81 3.82
CA ILE A 64 -7.31 -7.11 3.76
C ILE A 64 -7.99 -7.32 2.41
N ASP A 65 -7.18 -7.43 1.34
CA ASP A 65 -7.60 -7.43 -0.04
C ASP A 65 -7.22 -8.77 -0.72
N ALA A 66 -8.21 -9.68 -0.79
CA ALA A 66 -8.04 -10.99 -1.38
C ALA A 66 -7.78 -10.95 -2.89
N GLU A 67 -8.34 -9.97 -3.61
CA GLU A 67 -8.08 -9.78 -5.04
C GLU A 67 -6.63 -9.38 -5.27
N PHE A 68 -6.11 -8.47 -4.44
CA PHE A 68 -4.70 -8.09 -4.47
C PHE A 68 -3.79 -9.26 -4.13
N ARG A 69 -4.13 -10.09 -3.13
CA ARG A 69 -3.38 -11.31 -2.83
C ARG A 69 -3.29 -12.23 -4.06
N ASP A 70 -4.41 -12.46 -4.74
CA ASP A 70 -4.45 -13.38 -5.87
C ASP A 70 -3.68 -12.82 -7.08
N ALA A 71 -3.76 -11.51 -7.34
CA ALA A 71 -2.93 -10.81 -8.32
C ALA A 71 -1.44 -10.90 -7.98
N PHE A 72 -1.08 -10.65 -6.73
CA PHE A 72 0.30 -10.72 -6.24
C PHE A 72 0.87 -12.15 -6.27
N LYS A 73 0.02 -13.16 -6.06
CA LYS A 73 0.38 -14.58 -6.20
C LYS A 73 0.66 -14.97 -7.65
N SER A 74 -0.07 -14.42 -8.60
CA SER A 74 0.16 -14.68 -10.03
C SER A 74 1.46 -14.04 -10.51
N ASN A 75 1.66 -12.75 -10.25
CA ASN A 75 2.84 -12.01 -10.69
C ASN A 75 3.20 -10.90 -9.68
N PRO A 76 4.06 -11.19 -8.68
CA PRO A 76 4.38 -10.22 -7.63
C PRO A 76 5.11 -8.98 -8.20
N GLN A 77 6.02 -9.18 -9.16
CA GLN A 77 6.80 -8.11 -9.77
C GLN A 77 5.91 -7.13 -10.55
N LYS A 78 5.04 -7.64 -11.44
CA LYS A 78 4.08 -6.79 -12.18
C LYS A 78 3.14 -6.03 -11.26
N THR A 79 2.73 -6.66 -10.15
CA THR A 79 1.85 -6.02 -9.17
C THR A 79 2.55 -4.84 -8.48
N LEU A 80 3.84 -4.98 -8.15
CA LEU A 80 4.65 -3.88 -7.61
C LEU A 80 4.85 -2.75 -8.63
N GLU A 81 5.14 -3.08 -9.89
CA GLU A 81 5.28 -2.10 -10.98
C GLU A 81 3.99 -1.32 -11.21
N PHE A 82 2.83 -1.98 -11.17
CA PHE A 82 1.52 -1.33 -11.25
C PHE A 82 1.29 -0.32 -10.13
N HIS A 83 1.89 -0.56 -8.96
CA HIS A 83 1.88 0.35 -7.83
C HIS A 83 3.03 1.36 -7.81
N GLY A 84 3.76 1.47 -8.92
CA GLY A 84 4.83 2.46 -9.13
C GLY A 84 6.16 2.05 -8.49
N ILE A 85 6.37 0.78 -8.15
CA ILE A 85 7.61 0.29 -7.56
C ILE A 85 8.34 -0.52 -8.62
N PHE A 86 9.45 0.01 -9.10
CA PHE A 86 10.26 -0.62 -10.14
C PHE A 86 11.51 -1.23 -9.49
N LEU A 87 11.63 -2.55 -9.60
CA LEU A 87 12.81 -3.28 -9.16
C LEU A 87 13.83 -3.40 -10.31
N PRO A 88 15.13 -3.49 -10.00
CA PRO A 88 16.15 -3.73 -11.01
C PRO A 88 15.98 -5.15 -11.59
N GLU A 89 16.35 -5.34 -12.86
CA GLU A 89 16.16 -6.60 -13.60
C GLU A 89 16.91 -7.79 -12.98
N GLU A 90 18.01 -7.50 -12.28
CA GLU A 90 18.77 -8.48 -11.51
C GLU A 90 18.02 -9.01 -10.27
N MET A 91 16.89 -8.39 -9.88
CA MET A 91 16.13 -8.79 -8.71
C MET A 91 14.82 -9.46 -9.05
N THR A 92 14.51 -10.50 -8.28
CA THR A 92 13.29 -11.30 -8.42
C THR A 92 12.60 -11.44 -7.08
N LEU A 93 11.26 -11.44 -7.12
CA LEU A 93 10.41 -11.58 -5.94
C LEU A 93 9.71 -12.93 -5.97
N GLU A 94 9.65 -13.57 -4.81
CA GLU A 94 8.90 -14.79 -4.63
C GLU A 94 7.92 -14.63 -3.48
N PHE A 95 6.64 -14.93 -3.76
CA PHE A 95 5.60 -14.94 -2.75
C PHE A 95 5.36 -16.36 -2.27
N GLN A 96 5.74 -16.64 -1.02
CA GLN A 96 5.66 -17.94 -0.39
C GLN A 96 4.50 -17.99 0.62
N LYS A 97 3.86 -19.16 0.66
CA LYS A 97 2.75 -19.49 1.59
C LYS A 97 1.61 -18.44 1.60
N PRO A 98 1.03 -18.10 0.43
CA PRO A 98 -0.01 -17.08 0.29
C PRO A 98 -1.29 -17.37 1.10
N ASN A 99 -1.57 -18.65 1.37
CA ASN A 99 -2.79 -19.12 2.02
C ASN A 99 -2.57 -19.51 3.49
N SER A 100 -1.39 -19.21 4.05
CA SER A 100 -1.08 -19.53 5.45
C SER A 100 -1.22 -18.30 6.32
N ASP A 101 -1.33 -18.50 7.63
CA ASP A 101 -1.31 -17.43 8.65
C ASP A 101 -0.03 -16.58 8.62
N ARG A 102 0.98 -16.99 7.83
CA ARG A 102 2.31 -16.37 7.76
C ARG A 102 2.74 -16.17 6.31
N PRO A 103 2.13 -15.24 5.56
CA PRO A 103 2.58 -14.91 4.22
C PRO A 103 4.01 -14.37 4.26
N ARG A 104 4.82 -14.83 3.32
CA ARG A 104 6.24 -14.49 3.25
C ARG A 104 6.60 -14.00 1.86
N ILE A 105 7.30 -12.88 1.78
CA ILE A 105 7.90 -12.37 0.56
C ILE A 105 9.41 -12.53 0.68
N VAL A 106 10.03 -13.11 -0.35
CA VAL A 106 11.48 -13.28 -0.43
C VAL A 106 11.98 -12.56 -1.66
N VAL A 107 13.03 -11.76 -1.49
CA VAL A 107 13.70 -11.05 -2.58
C VAL A 107 15.02 -11.74 -2.85
N TYR A 108 15.20 -12.09 -4.11
CA TYR A 108 16.40 -12.73 -4.61
C TYR A 108 17.12 -11.80 -5.59
N GLU A 109 18.43 -11.84 -5.57
CA GLU A 109 19.33 -11.22 -6.54
C GLU A 109 19.91 -12.33 -7.41
N LYS A 110 19.73 -12.18 -8.72
CA LYS A 110 20.25 -13.04 -9.76
C LYS A 110 21.46 -12.35 -10.35
N ARG A 111 22.65 -12.96 -10.22
CA ARG A 111 23.84 -12.50 -10.93
C ARG A 111 23.84 -13.06 -12.34
N GLU A 112 24.21 -12.22 -13.30
CA GLU A 112 24.42 -12.65 -14.68
C GLU A 112 25.46 -13.78 -14.74
N GLY A 113 25.13 -14.84 -15.48
CA GLY A 113 26.01 -16.00 -15.68
C GLY A 113 25.92 -17.13 -14.64
N ILE A 114 25.24 -16.94 -13.49
CA ILE A 114 25.12 -17.99 -12.45
C ILE A 114 23.66 -18.37 -12.24
N LYS A 115 23.33 -19.67 -12.23
CA LYS A 115 21.99 -20.19 -11.90
C LYS A 115 21.58 -19.95 -10.44
N PHE A 116 22.49 -19.43 -9.62
CA PHE A 116 22.32 -19.25 -8.19
C PHE A 116 21.61 -17.92 -7.91
N ARG A 117 20.59 -17.99 -7.05
CA ARG A 117 19.82 -16.83 -6.59
C ARG A 117 20.24 -16.51 -5.17
N LEU A 118 20.82 -15.34 -4.94
CA LEU A 118 21.22 -14.90 -3.61
C LEU A 118 20.02 -14.25 -2.91
N ARG A 119 19.62 -14.75 -1.75
CA ARG A 119 18.53 -14.13 -0.97
C ARG A 119 19.02 -12.81 -0.37
N VAL A 120 18.45 -11.69 -0.81
CA VAL A 120 18.80 -10.35 -0.33
C VAL A 120 18.04 -10.00 0.94
N LEU A 121 16.73 -10.21 0.92
CA LEU A 121 15.87 -9.95 2.07
C LEU A 121 14.70 -10.93 2.10
N HIS A 122 14.16 -11.14 3.29
CA HIS A 122 12.85 -11.75 3.42
C HIS A 122 12.02 -10.96 4.42
N LEU A 123 10.74 -10.80 4.10
CA LEU A 123 9.78 -10.18 5.00
C LEU A 123 8.63 -11.16 5.22
N GLN A 124 8.26 -11.32 6.48
CA GLN A 124 7.16 -12.19 6.88
C GLN A 124 6.29 -11.41 7.84
N LEU A 125 4.98 -11.38 7.58
CA LEU A 125 4.04 -10.81 8.52
C LEU A 125 3.69 -11.89 9.55
N VAL A 126 3.85 -11.56 10.84
CA VAL A 126 3.49 -12.42 11.95
C VAL A 126 2.48 -11.70 12.81
N MET A 127 1.27 -12.24 12.88
CA MET A 127 0.34 -11.86 13.92
C MET A 127 0.66 -12.60 15.22
N ILE A 128 0.62 -11.87 16.32
CA ILE A 128 0.74 -12.41 17.67
C ILE A 128 -0.54 -11.99 18.40
N ALA A 129 -1.36 -12.96 18.78
CA ALA A 129 -2.43 -12.74 19.75
C ALA A 129 -1.83 -12.98 21.15
N GLY A 130 -1.76 -11.93 21.97
CA GLY A 130 -1.37 -12.01 23.38
C GLY A 130 -2.57 -12.27 24.28
N ARG A 131 -2.31 -12.84 25.46
CA ARG A 131 -3.27 -12.84 26.58
C ARG A 131 -3.17 -11.55 27.37
#